data_AF-A0A495ZIM8-F1
#
_entry.id   AF-A0A495ZIM8-F1
#
_cell.length_a   1.000
_cell.length_b   1.000
_cell.length_c   1.000
_cell.angle_alpha   90.00
_cell.angle_beta   90.00
_cell.angle_gamma   90.00
#
_symmetry.space_group_name_H-M   'P 1'
#
loop_
_entity.id
_entity.type
_entity.pdbx_description
1 polymer ?
#
loop_
_entity_poly.entity_id
_entity_poly.type
_entity_poly.pdbx_seq_one_letter_code
_entity_poly.pdbx_strand_id
1 'polypeptide(L)'
;MIYFIQVKHNGPIKISQSNPWQHCRTQGVGNQFDFIGSIPGNTSFADKIQSDLKAYRLEDLEYRLTHEWYQPVSEVLDYVKNILSLEYEMIEGVPCAVIWRDAEGALTDHCPFCGERHRHRSRDGLCFSHCRFNSIARYANGTLLIPNYCYIIRTRGKDSSATTNPACPDLSGKILKSRES
;
A
#
# COMPACT_ATOMS: atom_id res chain seq x y z
N MET A 1 -7.88 -4.72 3.22
CA MET A 1 -6.47 -4.96 3.59
C MET A 1 -5.99 -6.15 2.81
N ILE A 2 -4.75 -6.11 2.35
CA ILE A 2 -4.04 -7.21 1.70
C ILE A 2 -2.87 -7.56 2.63
N TYR A 3 -2.74 -8.82 3.00
CA TYR A 3 -1.75 -9.34 3.92
C TYR A 3 -0.72 -10.17 3.19
N PHE A 4 0.54 -10.05 3.61
CA PHE A 4 1.69 -10.77 3.09
C PHE A 4 2.29 -11.57 4.25
N ILE A 5 2.27 -12.89 4.16
CA ILE A 5 2.81 -13.80 5.18
C ILE A 5 3.73 -14.82 4.51
N GLN A 6 4.74 -15.29 5.24
CA GLN A 6 5.65 -16.33 4.78
C GLN A 6 5.59 -17.55 5.69
N VAL A 7 5.54 -18.76 5.12
CA VAL A 7 5.69 -20.00 5.90
C VAL A 7 7.16 -20.19 6.23
N LYS A 8 7.56 -20.01 7.49
CA LYS A 8 8.95 -20.06 7.96
C LYS A 8 9.87 -19.10 7.18
N HIS A 9 11.13 -19.07 7.58
CA HIS A 9 12.17 -18.42 6.80
C HIS A 9 12.32 -19.11 5.44
N ASN A 10 12.18 -18.35 4.34
CA ASN A 10 12.32 -18.79 2.95
C ASN A 10 11.31 -19.83 2.44
N GLY A 11 10.19 -20.06 3.13
CA GLY A 11 9.11 -20.88 2.56
C GLY A 11 8.07 -20.08 1.79
N PRO A 12 6.99 -20.73 1.32
CA PRO A 12 5.93 -20.12 0.52
C PRO A 12 5.39 -18.79 1.07
N ILE A 13 5.07 -17.87 0.16
CA ILE A 13 4.48 -16.58 0.50
C ILE A 13 2.99 -16.61 0.20
N LYS A 14 2.16 -16.28 1.18
CA LYS A 14 0.73 -16.08 0.99
C LYS A 14 0.38 -14.60 0.90
N ILE A 15 -0.39 -14.25 -0.12
CA ILE A 15 -0.93 -12.91 -0.36
C ILE A 15 -2.45 -13.01 -0.40
N SER A 16 -3.14 -12.45 0.60
CA SER A 16 -4.58 -12.61 0.76
C SER A 16 -5.27 -11.37 1.30
N GLN A 17 -6.56 -11.22 0.98
CA GLN A 17 -7.42 -10.21 1.61
C GLN A 17 -8.07 -10.70 2.92
N SER A 18 -8.03 -12.00 3.16
CA SER A 18 -8.53 -12.61 4.40
C SER A 18 -7.54 -12.39 5.54
N ASN A 19 -8.04 -12.26 6.77
CA ASN A 19 -7.17 -12.13 7.94
C ASN A 19 -6.33 -13.42 8.08
N PRO A 20 -5.00 -13.34 7.92
CA PRO A 20 -4.16 -14.53 7.86
C PRO A 20 -4.19 -15.33 9.17
N TRP A 21 -4.42 -14.66 10.30
CA TRP A 21 -4.43 -15.28 11.62
C TRP A 21 -5.61 -16.23 11.83
N GLN A 22 -6.74 -16.02 11.15
CA GLN A 22 -7.88 -16.94 11.22
C GLN A 22 -7.56 -18.26 10.50
N HIS A 23 -6.83 -18.21 9.38
CA HIS A 23 -6.41 -19.40 8.64
C HIS A 23 -5.26 -20.16 9.31
N CYS A 24 -4.32 -19.45 9.94
CA CYS A 24 -3.21 -20.09 10.67
C CYS A 24 -3.70 -20.97 11.83
N ARG A 25 -4.80 -20.57 12.50
CA ARG A 25 -5.39 -21.36 13.60
C ARG A 25 -6.13 -22.61 13.13
N THR A 26 -6.74 -22.56 11.95
CA THR A 26 -7.62 -23.64 11.45
C THR A 26 -6.86 -24.77 10.76
N GLN A 27 -5.66 -24.53 10.24
CA GLN A 27 -4.90 -25.54 9.50
C GLN A 27 -3.91 -26.36 10.34
N GLY A 28 -3.85 -26.18 11.66
CA GLY A 28 -2.97 -26.98 12.54
C GLY A 28 -1.47 -26.77 12.32
N VAL A 29 -1.10 -25.85 11.42
CA VAL A 29 0.28 -25.42 11.14
C VAL A 29 0.69 -24.44 12.22
N GLY A 30 1.01 -24.94 13.42
CA GLY A 30 1.36 -24.10 14.57
C GLY A 30 2.45 -23.08 14.24
N ASN A 31 2.24 -21.81 14.61
CA ASN A 31 3.20 -20.70 14.78
C ASN A 31 4.33 -20.50 13.74
N GLN A 32 4.30 -21.12 12.57
CA GLN A 32 5.41 -21.09 11.59
C GLN A 32 5.15 -20.09 10.47
N PHE A 33 4.57 -18.93 10.80
CA PHE A 33 4.34 -17.86 9.84
C PHE A 33 5.04 -16.59 10.26
N ASP A 34 5.83 -16.04 9.35
CA ASP A 34 6.42 -14.72 9.49
C ASP A 34 5.49 -13.70 8.82
N PHE A 35 5.05 -12.70 9.59
CA PHE A 35 4.29 -11.58 9.03
C PHE A 35 5.24 -10.64 8.29
N ILE A 36 5.08 -10.56 6.97
CA ILE A 36 5.91 -9.69 6.13
C ILE A 36 5.37 -8.25 6.18
N GLY A 37 4.05 -8.09 6.06
CA GLY A 37 3.42 -6.78 6.05
C GLY A 37 1.95 -6.81 5.65
N SER A 38 1.31 -5.64 5.69
CA SER A 38 -0.03 -5.45 5.14
C SER A 38 -0.20 -4.05 4.58
N ILE A 39 -1.02 -3.94 3.54
CA ILE A 39 -1.38 -2.66 2.93
C ILE A 39 -2.90 -2.57 2.78
N PRO A 40 -3.45 -1.35 2.81
CA PRO A 40 -4.81 -1.12 2.34
C PRO A 40 -4.96 -1.56 0.88
N GLY A 41 -6.13 -2.09 0.55
CA GLY A 41 -6.40 -2.60 -0.79
C GLY A 41 -7.74 -3.31 -0.84
N ASN A 42 -8.34 -3.27 -2.03
CA ASN A 42 -9.60 -3.91 -2.36
C ASN A 42 -9.38 -5.08 -3.33
N THR A 43 -10.48 -5.72 -3.76
CA THR A 43 -10.44 -6.93 -4.58
C THR A 43 -9.75 -6.70 -5.91
N SER A 44 -10.02 -5.56 -6.57
CA SER A 44 -9.34 -5.17 -7.82
C SER A 44 -7.80 -5.15 -7.67
N PHE A 45 -7.30 -4.55 -6.58
CA PHE A 45 -5.86 -4.51 -6.34
C PHE A 45 -5.28 -5.88 -5.99
N ALA A 46 -6.01 -6.67 -5.21
CA ALA A 46 -5.61 -8.05 -4.91
C ALA A 46 -5.55 -8.91 -6.18
N ASP A 47 -6.56 -8.84 -7.04
CA ASP A 47 -6.62 -9.56 -8.32
C ASP A 47 -5.46 -9.15 -9.23
N LYS A 48 -5.12 -7.85 -9.26
CA LYS A 48 -3.94 -7.38 -9.97
C LYS A 48 -2.66 -8.03 -9.44
N ILE A 49 -2.43 -8.03 -8.12
CA ILE A 49 -1.25 -8.67 -7.52
C ILE A 49 -1.19 -10.15 -7.90
N GLN A 50 -2.33 -10.83 -7.81
CA GLN A 50 -2.41 -12.25 -8.18
C GLN A 50 -2.14 -12.49 -9.67
N SER A 51 -2.58 -11.58 -10.53
CA SER A 51 -2.32 -11.63 -11.98
C SER A 51 -0.85 -11.40 -12.28
N ASP A 52 -0.24 -10.37 -11.70
CA ASP A 52 1.17 -10.01 -11.90
C ASP A 52 2.11 -11.13 -11.43
N LEU A 53 1.74 -11.86 -10.37
CA LEU A 53 2.53 -12.95 -9.79
C LEU A 53 2.10 -14.35 -10.24
N LYS A 54 1.19 -14.46 -11.21
CA LYS A 54 0.59 -15.75 -11.62
C LYS A 54 1.62 -16.81 -11.99
N ALA A 55 2.74 -16.42 -12.62
CA ALA A 55 3.81 -17.33 -13.04
C ALA A 55 4.53 -18.02 -11.86
N TYR A 56 4.49 -17.43 -10.67
CA TYR A 56 5.17 -17.93 -9.46
C TYR A 56 4.21 -18.61 -8.50
N ARG A 57 2.94 -18.80 -8.90
CA ARG A 57 1.93 -19.43 -8.06
C ARG A 57 2.30 -20.88 -7.77
N LEU A 58 2.12 -21.30 -6.52
CA LEU A 58 2.30 -22.68 -6.14
C LEU A 58 1.12 -23.53 -6.61
N GLU A 59 1.45 -24.56 -7.37
CA GLU A 59 0.52 -25.54 -7.90
C GLU A 59 0.62 -26.87 -7.14
N ASP A 60 0.99 -26.89 -5.85
CA ASP A 60 0.93 -28.10 -5.04
C ASP A 60 -0.50 -28.31 -4.49
N LEU A 61 -0.95 -29.57 -4.35
CA LEU A 61 -2.27 -29.94 -3.81
C LEU A 61 -2.56 -29.30 -2.45
N GLU A 62 -1.54 -29.12 -1.60
CA GLU A 62 -1.68 -28.46 -0.30
C GLU A 62 -2.06 -26.97 -0.43
N TYR A 63 -1.57 -26.29 -1.47
CA TYR A 63 -1.67 -24.83 -1.65
C TYR A 63 -2.64 -24.39 -2.77
N ARG A 64 -3.06 -25.31 -3.64
CA ARG A 64 -3.92 -25.04 -4.81
C ARG A 64 -5.29 -24.44 -4.48
N LEU A 65 -5.82 -24.73 -3.29
CA LEU A 65 -7.23 -24.41 -2.97
C LEU A 65 -7.53 -22.92 -2.96
N THR A 66 -6.55 -22.04 -2.73
CA THR A 66 -6.82 -20.61 -2.60
C THR A 66 -6.15 -19.75 -3.67
N HIS A 67 -5.25 -20.27 -4.50
CA HIS A 67 -4.50 -19.48 -5.51
C HIS A 67 -3.78 -18.24 -4.95
N GLU A 68 -3.55 -18.20 -3.64
CA GLU A 68 -2.95 -17.09 -2.90
C GLU A 68 -1.50 -17.36 -2.49
N TRP A 69 -0.95 -18.50 -2.90
CA TRP A 69 0.36 -19.00 -2.49
C TRP A 69 1.37 -18.90 -3.63
N TYR A 70 2.56 -18.40 -3.31
CA TYR A 70 3.62 -18.09 -4.26
C TYR A 70 4.97 -18.64 -3.81
N GLN A 71 5.81 -18.98 -4.78
CA GLN A 71 7.19 -19.37 -4.53
C GLN A 71 7.99 -18.21 -3.91
N PRO A 72 8.90 -18.48 -2.96
CA PRO A 72 9.74 -17.45 -2.33
C PRO A 72 10.97 -17.12 -3.16
N VAL A 73 10.77 -16.79 -4.44
CA VAL A 73 11.84 -16.36 -5.34
C VAL A 73 12.05 -14.86 -5.27
N SER A 74 13.21 -14.38 -5.72
CA SER A 74 13.59 -12.96 -5.73
C SER A 74 12.51 -12.06 -6.31
N GLU A 75 11.87 -12.46 -7.39
CA GLU A 75 10.89 -11.68 -8.12
C GLU A 75 9.63 -11.43 -7.29
N VAL A 76 9.18 -12.45 -6.54
CA VAL A 76 8.05 -12.31 -5.62
C VAL A 76 8.46 -11.47 -4.42
N LEU A 77 9.63 -11.71 -3.84
CA LEU A 77 10.13 -10.97 -2.69
C LEU A 77 10.33 -9.48 -3.00
N ASP A 78 10.92 -9.16 -4.15
CA ASP A 78 11.12 -7.80 -4.62
C ASP A 78 9.79 -7.14 -4.95
N TYR A 79 8.84 -7.85 -5.57
CA TYR A 79 7.50 -7.32 -5.82
C TYR A 79 6.78 -6.98 -4.51
N VAL A 80 6.81 -7.89 -3.53
CA VAL A 80 6.22 -7.65 -2.20
C VAL A 80 6.92 -6.48 -1.51
N LYS A 81 8.25 -6.44 -1.51
CA LYS A 81 9.03 -5.34 -0.94
C LYS A 81 8.68 -4.01 -1.60
N ASN A 82 8.55 -3.97 -2.92
CA ASN A 82 8.22 -2.76 -3.67
C ASN A 82 6.80 -2.26 -3.37
N ILE A 83 5.82 -3.16 -3.23
CA ILE A 83 4.46 -2.79 -2.79
C ILE A 83 4.45 -2.28 -1.36
N LEU A 84 5.23 -2.92 -0.48
CA LEU A 84 5.35 -2.53 0.92
C LEU A 84 6.27 -1.32 1.13
N SER A 85 7.06 -0.92 0.13
CA SER A 85 7.88 0.28 0.16
C SER A 85 7.10 1.42 -0.48
N LEU A 86 6.46 2.24 0.34
CA LEU A 86 5.88 3.47 -0.16
C LEU A 86 6.88 4.62 -0.05
N GLU A 87 7.01 5.36 -1.12
CA GLU A 87 7.69 6.64 -1.11
C GLU A 87 6.86 7.68 -0.34
N TYR A 88 7.51 8.42 0.56
CA TYR A 88 6.88 9.49 1.30
C TYR A 88 7.86 10.65 1.49
N GLU A 89 7.32 11.84 1.70
CA GLU A 89 8.07 13.04 2.05
C GLU A 89 7.62 13.58 3.38
N MET A 90 8.54 14.17 4.13
CA MET A 90 8.22 14.84 5.40
C MET A 90 7.83 16.29 5.12
N ILE A 91 6.56 16.62 5.35
CA ILE A 91 6.05 18.00 5.27
C ILE A 91 5.73 18.44 6.69
N GLU A 92 6.46 19.42 7.21
CA GLU A 92 6.26 19.97 8.57
C GLU A 92 6.28 18.89 9.67
N GLY A 93 7.13 17.87 9.51
CA GLY A 93 7.24 16.77 10.48
C GLY A 93 6.17 15.68 10.32
N VAL A 94 5.31 15.77 9.30
CA VAL A 94 4.32 14.74 8.98
C VAL A 94 4.68 14.00 7.70
N PRO A 95 4.70 12.66 7.69
CA PRO A 95 4.94 11.89 6.48
C PRO A 95 3.72 11.96 5.55
N CYS A 96 3.94 12.41 4.32
CA CYS A 96 2.95 12.48 3.25
C CYS A 96 3.29 11.47 2.15
N ALA A 97 2.34 10.61 1.79
CA ALA A 97 2.53 9.63 0.71
C ALA A 97 2.87 10.34 -0.61
N VAL A 98 3.89 9.88 -1.32
CA VAL A 98 4.11 10.27 -2.73
C VAL A 98 3.39 9.27 -3.61
N ILE A 99 2.52 9.78 -4.49
CA ILE A 99 1.73 8.99 -5.42
C ILE A 99 2.07 9.46 -6.84
N TRP A 100 2.60 8.56 -7.64
CA TRP A 100 3.05 8.86 -8.99
C TRP A 100 1.94 8.71 -10.02
N ARG A 101 2.09 9.40 -11.15
CA ARG A 101 1.31 9.22 -12.39
C ARG A 101 2.22 9.47 -13.58
N ASP A 102 1.80 8.97 -14.75
CA ASP A 102 2.63 9.10 -15.97
C ASP A 102 2.45 10.46 -16.66
N ALA A 103 1.28 11.08 -16.52
CA ALA A 103 0.97 12.41 -17.09
C ALA A 103 -0.10 13.14 -16.27
N GLU A 104 -0.20 14.47 -16.46
CA GLU A 104 -1.28 15.25 -15.86
C GLU A 104 -2.66 14.76 -16.34
N GLY A 105 -3.59 14.54 -15.41
CA GLY A 105 -4.90 13.96 -15.71
C GLY A 105 -4.91 12.44 -15.95
N ALA A 106 -3.75 11.77 -15.95
CA ALA A 106 -3.68 10.31 -15.97
C ALA A 106 -4.09 9.71 -14.61
N LEU A 107 -4.35 8.41 -14.63
CA LEU A 107 -4.53 7.64 -13.40
C LEU A 107 -3.19 7.54 -12.66
N THR A 108 -3.21 7.81 -11.37
CA THR A 108 -2.09 7.54 -10.48
C THR A 108 -1.77 6.06 -10.42
N ASP A 109 -0.62 5.73 -9.85
CA ASP A 109 -0.37 4.42 -9.26
C ASP A 109 -1.43 4.11 -8.18
N HIS A 110 -1.43 2.87 -7.69
CA HIS A 110 -2.38 2.43 -6.68
C HIS A 110 -2.22 3.26 -5.41
N CYS A 111 -3.33 3.83 -4.96
CA CYS A 111 -3.35 4.65 -3.78
C CYS A 111 -3.00 3.82 -2.54
N PRO A 112 -2.04 4.25 -1.71
CA PRO A 112 -1.63 3.50 -0.52
C PRO A 112 -2.73 3.32 0.53
N PHE A 113 -3.83 4.08 0.44
CA PHE A 113 -4.89 4.12 1.44
C PHE A 113 -6.11 3.29 1.07
N CYS A 114 -6.40 3.12 -0.21
CA CYS A 114 -7.54 2.32 -0.67
C CYS A 114 -7.21 1.29 -1.74
N GLY A 115 -5.97 1.27 -2.23
CA GLY A 115 -5.49 0.38 -3.28
C GLY A 115 -6.08 0.68 -4.65
N GLU A 116 -6.76 1.80 -4.86
CA GLU A 116 -7.33 2.15 -6.16
C GLU A 116 -6.47 3.18 -6.89
N ARG A 117 -6.50 3.15 -8.22
CA ARG A 117 -5.90 4.22 -9.03
C ARG A 117 -6.87 5.39 -9.08
N HIS A 118 -6.37 6.62 -8.94
CA HIS A 118 -7.20 7.82 -8.96
C HIS A 118 -6.86 8.75 -10.09
N ARG A 119 -7.86 9.44 -10.60
CA ARG A 119 -7.64 10.57 -11.50
C ARG A 119 -7.63 11.85 -10.68
N HIS A 120 -6.49 12.53 -10.66
CA HIS A 120 -6.36 13.87 -10.09
C HIS A 120 -6.37 14.89 -11.21
N ARG A 121 -7.28 15.87 -11.13
CA ARG A 121 -7.36 16.99 -12.09
C ARG A 121 -6.32 18.08 -11.80
N SER A 122 -5.73 18.06 -10.60
CA SER A 122 -4.73 19.02 -10.16
C SER A 122 -3.35 18.71 -10.74
N ARG A 123 -2.52 19.76 -10.80
CA ARG A 123 -1.07 19.67 -11.02
C ARG A 123 -0.39 18.92 -9.86
N ASP A 124 0.87 18.58 -10.06
CA ASP A 124 1.71 17.95 -9.04
C ASP A 124 1.77 18.80 -7.77
N GLY A 125 1.96 18.16 -6.63
CA GLY A 125 2.10 18.82 -5.33
C GLY A 125 1.20 18.24 -4.24
N LEU A 126 1.20 18.95 -3.11
CA LEU A 126 0.51 18.58 -1.89
C LEU A 126 -1.01 18.63 -2.09
N CYS A 127 -1.67 17.55 -1.70
CA CYS A 127 -3.10 17.37 -1.81
C CYS A 127 -3.70 16.97 -0.45
N PHE A 128 -4.96 17.38 -0.25
CA PHE A 128 -5.77 17.10 0.92
C PHE A 128 -7.06 16.42 0.47
N SER A 129 -7.66 15.61 1.33
CA SER A 129 -8.78 14.69 1.02
C SER A 129 -8.35 13.46 0.23
N HIS A 130 -8.71 12.28 0.72
CA HIS A 130 -8.42 11.03 0.02
C HIS A 130 -9.57 10.03 0.18
N CYS A 131 -9.41 8.79 -0.32
CA CYS A 131 -10.47 7.83 -0.59
C CYS A 131 -11.57 7.74 0.49
N ARG A 132 -12.79 7.35 0.07
CA ARG A 132 -13.92 7.06 0.98
C ARG A 132 -13.58 6.08 2.11
N PHE A 133 -12.50 5.32 1.99
CA PHE A 133 -12.00 4.37 2.97
C PHE A 133 -10.77 4.93 3.70
N ASN A 134 -10.91 5.18 5.00
CA ASN A 134 -9.87 5.76 5.86
C ASN A 134 -9.05 4.65 6.53
N SER A 135 -8.19 3.95 5.79
CA SER A 135 -7.27 2.98 6.40
C SER A 135 -5.92 3.63 6.67
N ILE A 136 -5.46 3.58 7.93
CA ILE A 136 -4.08 3.94 8.26
C ILE A 136 -3.17 2.93 7.58
N ALA A 137 -2.28 3.42 6.71
CA ALA A 137 -1.25 2.58 6.13
C ALA A 137 -0.07 2.49 7.10
N ARG A 138 0.33 1.27 7.46
CA ARG A 138 1.48 0.99 8.32
C ARG A 138 2.55 0.31 7.49
N TYR A 139 3.72 0.94 7.40
CA TYR A 139 4.83 0.46 6.60
C TYR A 139 5.83 -0.34 7.44
N ALA A 140 6.66 -1.13 6.76
CA ALA A 140 7.64 -2.02 7.39
C ALA A 140 8.65 -1.28 8.28
N ASN A 141 8.97 -0.02 7.95
CA ASN A 141 9.83 0.85 8.75
C ASN A 141 9.12 1.50 9.96
N GLY A 142 7.87 1.15 10.22
CA GLY A 142 7.06 1.72 11.30
C GLY A 142 6.36 3.04 10.96
N THR A 143 6.58 3.60 9.77
CA THR A 143 5.90 4.83 9.33
C THR A 143 4.40 4.59 9.25
N LEU A 144 3.64 5.51 9.86
CA LEU A 144 2.18 5.56 9.78
C LEU A 144 1.78 6.70 8.87
N LEU A 145 1.07 6.39 7.78
CA LEU A 145 0.47 7.42 6.95
C LEU A 145 -0.99 7.58 7.31
N ILE A 146 -1.35 8.83 7.63
CA ILE A 146 -2.67 9.15 8.13
C ILE A 146 -3.59 9.53 6.96
N PRO A 147 -4.66 8.75 6.72
CA PRO A 147 -5.69 9.09 5.75
C PRO A 147 -6.22 10.52 5.97
N ASN A 148 -6.41 11.29 4.89
CA ASN A 148 -6.89 12.69 4.85
C ASN A 148 -5.94 13.76 5.38
N TYR A 149 -4.74 13.39 5.85
CA TYR A 149 -3.78 14.39 6.31
C TYR A 149 -3.06 15.04 5.12
N CYS A 150 -2.26 14.26 4.39
CA CYS A 150 -1.60 14.75 3.18
C CYS A 150 -1.11 13.59 2.30
N TYR A 151 -1.07 13.86 1.00
CA TYR A 151 -0.31 13.09 0.01
C TYR A 151 0.18 14.05 -1.07
N ILE A 152 1.15 13.63 -1.85
CA ILE A 152 1.80 14.41 -2.90
C ILE A 152 1.58 13.67 -4.21
N ILE A 153 0.99 14.33 -5.19
CA ILE A 153 0.94 13.80 -6.55
C ILE A 153 2.19 14.24 -7.31
N ARG A 154 2.88 13.32 -7.98
CA ARG A 154 4.02 13.62 -8.86
C ARG A 154 3.84 13.00 -10.24
N THR A 155 4.27 13.71 -11.27
CA THR A 155 4.28 13.22 -12.65
C THR A 155 5.68 12.75 -13.04
N ARG A 156 5.79 11.52 -13.57
CA ARG A 156 7.06 10.95 -14.01
C ARG A 156 7.67 11.76 -15.15
N GLY A 157 9.00 11.86 -15.17
CA GLY A 157 9.74 12.54 -16.24
C GLY A 157 9.57 14.06 -16.29
N LYS A 158 8.78 14.63 -15.37
CA LYS A 158 8.73 16.06 -15.12
C LYS A 158 9.79 16.34 -14.06
N ASP A 159 11.02 16.57 -14.50
CA ASP A 159 12.17 16.77 -13.60
C ASP A 159 11.83 17.71 -12.44
N SER A 160 12.37 17.40 -11.27
CA SER A 160 12.12 18.03 -9.96
C SER A 160 12.62 19.47 -9.84
N SER A 161 12.64 20.23 -10.95
CA SER A 161 13.00 21.65 -10.95
C SER A 161 11.84 22.47 -10.38
N ALA A 162 12.02 22.88 -9.13
CA ALA A 162 11.23 23.83 -8.36
C ALA A 162 9.82 23.34 -7.96
N THR A 163 9.74 22.72 -6.79
CA THR A 163 8.63 22.93 -5.86
C THR A 163 8.54 24.43 -5.52
N THR A 164 7.94 25.22 -6.40
CA THR A 164 7.16 26.37 -5.90
C THR A 164 6.01 25.73 -5.13
N ASN A 165 6.17 25.64 -3.80
CA ASN A 165 5.09 25.29 -2.89
C ASN A 165 3.84 26.08 -3.31
N PRO A 166 2.78 25.44 -3.86
CA PRO A 166 1.49 26.09 -3.79
C PRO A 166 1.22 26.22 -2.29
N ALA A 167 1.00 27.46 -1.85
CA ALA A 167 0.83 27.79 -0.44
C ALA A 167 -0.07 26.76 0.22
N CYS A 168 0.47 26.08 1.23
CA CYS A 168 -0.29 25.20 2.10
C CYS A 168 -1.52 26.00 2.58
N PRO A 169 -2.76 25.50 2.46
CA PRO A 169 -3.87 26.13 3.14
C PRO A 169 -3.54 26.15 4.63
N ASP A 170 -3.48 27.35 5.20
CA ASP A 170 -3.13 27.60 6.60
C ASP A 170 -3.79 26.58 7.55
N LEU A 171 -2.96 25.73 8.15
CA LEU A 171 -3.35 24.65 9.05
C LEU A 171 -3.64 25.12 10.48
N SER A 172 -3.44 26.40 10.78
CA SER A 172 -3.65 26.95 12.13
C SER A 172 -5.11 26.81 12.65
N GLY A 173 -6.09 26.58 11.76
CA GLY A 173 -7.51 26.53 12.13
C GLY A 173 -8.16 25.15 12.29
N LYS A 174 -7.55 24.05 11.83
CA LYS A 174 -8.24 22.73 11.75
C LYS A 174 -7.75 21.65 12.72
N ILE A 175 -6.64 21.87 13.42
CA ILE A 175 -6.00 20.84 14.25
C ILE A 175 -6.68 20.60 15.62
N LEU A 176 -7.64 21.45 16.06
CA LEU A 176 -8.15 21.41 17.44
C LEU A 176 -9.63 21.07 17.67
N LYS A 177 -10.41 20.59 16.69
CA LYS A 177 -11.85 20.32 16.91
C LYS A 177 -12.31 18.86 16.97
N SER A 178 -11.41 17.87 16.98
CA SER A 178 -11.80 16.45 17.05
C SER A 178 -11.48 15.74 18.38
N ARG A 179 -11.11 16.49 19.43
CA ARG A 179 -10.97 15.99 20.81
C ARG A 179 -11.95 16.70 21.72
N GLU A 180 -13.26 16.48 21.52
CA GLU A 180 -14.33 16.72 22.49
C GLU A 180 -15.67 16.41 21.81
N SER A 181 -16.07 15.14 21.80
CA SER A 181 -17.45 14.66 21.63
C SER A 181 -17.54 13.23 22.12
#